data_AF-A0A419WPW9-F1
#
_entry.id   AF-A0A419WPW9-F1
#
_cell.length_a   1.000
_cell.length_b   1.000
_cell.length_c   1.000
_cell.angle_alpha   90.00
_cell.angle_beta   90.00
_cell.angle_gamma   90.00
#
_symmetry.space_group_name_H-M   'P 1'
#
loop_
_entity.id
_entity.type
_entity.pdbx_description
1 polymer ?
#
loop_
_entity_poly.entity_id
_entity_poly.type
_entity_poly.pdbx_seq_one_letter_code
_entity_poly.pdbx_strand_id
1 'polypeptide(L)'
;MLHSSRFRRARERAQTEPFAAIVAVGVVVLGIGMYAVAYQSVLPGTSQQATADQTIDRIWDELEENGVFYAHDDPALQDRIDDSEPLPAGATVYVSITAIDEDANRVLVDGAFPSGYPDNDASSSDIEQYVAEDGIPDDASVATQSIPVTVENEADVRSGTLRVAVW
;
A
#
# COMPACT_ATOMS: atom_id res chain seq x y z
N MET A 1 -71.69 6.23 -47.05
CA MET A 1 -70.83 5.10 -46.63
C MET A 1 -69.43 5.65 -46.35
N LEU A 2 -68.89 5.33 -45.18
CA LEU A 2 -67.64 5.83 -44.58
C LEU A 2 -66.37 5.46 -45.38
N HIS A 3 -65.36 6.34 -45.40
CA HIS A 3 -63.94 6.03 -45.09
C HIS A 3 -63.11 7.33 -45.11
N SER A 4 -62.83 7.93 -43.96
CA SER A 4 -61.63 7.72 -43.12
C SER A 4 -60.39 8.50 -43.58
N SER A 5 -60.10 9.54 -42.80
CA SER A 5 -58.83 10.25 -42.71
C SER A 5 -57.70 9.31 -42.32
N ARG A 6 -56.51 9.51 -42.90
CA ARG A 6 -55.23 9.25 -42.20
C ARG A 6 -54.22 10.32 -42.55
N PHE A 7 -54.03 11.24 -41.61
CA PHE A 7 -52.85 12.08 -41.50
C PHE A 7 -51.61 11.17 -41.48
N ARG A 8 -50.84 11.15 -42.58
CA ARG A 8 -49.45 10.71 -42.50
C ARG A 8 -48.64 11.87 -41.91
N ARG A 9 -48.38 11.78 -40.61
CA ARG A 9 -47.33 12.57 -39.97
C ARG A 9 -46.02 12.22 -40.66
N ALA A 10 -45.47 13.18 -41.39
CA ALA A 10 -44.15 13.09 -41.98
C ALA A 10 -43.12 13.13 -40.84
N ARG A 11 -42.47 11.98 -40.64
CA ARG A 11 -41.01 11.82 -40.44
C ARG A 11 -40.30 12.98 -39.74
N GLU A 12 -40.31 12.93 -38.42
CA GLU A 12 -39.34 13.64 -37.57
C GLU A 12 -38.53 12.59 -36.81
N ARG A 13 -37.76 11.80 -37.55
CA ARG A 13 -36.75 10.87 -37.02
C ARG A 13 -35.57 10.91 -37.97
N ALA A 14 -34.38 10.92 -37.38
CA ALA A 14 -33.07 10.70 -37.99
C ALA A 14 -32.34 11.94 -38.57
N GLN A 15 -32.10 12.98 -37.75
CA GLN A 15 -30.98 13.90 -38.04
C GLN A 15 -30.20 14.38 -36.80
N THR A 16 -30.22 13.58 -35.74
CA THR A 16 -29.29 13.71 -34.58
C THR A 16 -28.56 12.40 -34.28
N GLU A 17 -28.69 11.38 -35.14
CA GLU A 17 -28.31 10.01 -34.79
C GLU A 17 -26.79 9.76 -34.60
N PRO A 18 -25.84 10.35 -35.35
CA PRO A 18 -24.42 10.07 -35.09
C PRO A 18 -23.82 10.91 -33.96
N PHE A 19 -24.14 12.21 -33.88
CA PHE A 19 -23.53 13.10 -32.87
C PHE A 19 -24.07 12.83 -31.47
N ALA A 20 -25.39 12.63 -31.32
CA ALA A 20 -25.98 12.29 -30.03
C ALA A 20 -25.49 10.92 -29.53
N ALA A 21 -25.25 9.97 -30.44
CA ALA A 21 -24.69 8.67 -30.08
C ALA A 21 -23.26 8.79 -29.54
N ILE A 22 -22.39 9.59 -30.17
CA ILE A 22 -21.02 9.80 -29.69
C ILE A 22 -21.03 10.49 -28.32
N VAL A 23 -21.88 11.50 -28.13
CA VAL A 23 -22.01 12.18 -26.83
C VAL A 23 -22.50 11.20 -25.76
N ALA A 24 -23.49 10.36 -26.06
CA ALA A 24 -23.99 9.35 -25.14
C ALA A 24 -22.90 8.32 -24.77
N VAL A 25 -22.15 7.83 -25.75
CA VAL A 25 -21.02 6.93 -25.51
C VAL A 25 -19.93 7.62 -24.68
N GLY A 26 -19.64 8.89 -24.94
CA GLY A 26 -18.69 9.69 -24.14
C GLY A 26 -19.11 9.81 -22.68
N VAL A 27 -20.40 10.09 -22.42
CA VAL A 27 -20.95 10.15 -21.05
C VAL A 27 -20.89 8.77 -20.37
N VAL A 28 -21.17 7.69 -21.10
CA VAL A 28 -21.07 6.33 -20.56
C VAL A 28 -19.62 5.96 -20.22
N VAL A 29 -18.66 6.26 -21.10
CA VAL A 29 -17.23 6.01 -20.85
C VAL A 29 -16.72 6.83 -19.68
N LEU A 30 -17.10 8.12 -19.58
CA LEU A 30 -16.77 8.97 -18.44
C LEU A 30 -17.40 8.45 -17.15
N GLY A 31 -18.66 8.02 -17.19
CA GLY A 31 -19.36 7.44 -16.05
C GLY A 31 -18.71 6.13 -15.58
N ILE A 32 -18.33 5.25 -16.50
CA ILE A 32 -17.62 4.00 -16.19
C ILE A 32 -16.21 4.29 -15.66
N GLY A 33 -15.49 5.25 -16.24
CA GLY A 33 -14.16 5.65 -15.77
C GLY A 33 -14.20 6.26 -14.37
N MET A 34 -15.17 7.15 -14.12
CA MET A 34 -15.35 7.78 -12.81
C MET A 34 -15.86 6.78 -11.77
N TYR A 35 -16.70 5.82 -12.18
CA TYR A 35 -17.10 4.69 -11.33
C TYR A 35 -15.91 3.80 -10.98
N ALA A 36 -15.05 3.46 -11.95
CA ALA A 36 -13.85 2.66 -11.72
C ALA A 36 -12.87 3.36 -10.76
N VAL A 37 -12.64 4.67 -10.91
CA VAL A 37 -11.80 5.46 -9.99
C VAL A 37 -12.41 5.52 -8.59
N ALA A 38 -13.72 5.76 -8.48
CA ALA A 38 -14.41 5.72 -7.18
C ALA A 38 -14.39 4.32 -6.55
N TYR A 39 -14.37 3.26 -7.36
CA TYR A 39 -14.31 1.88 -6.90
C TYR A 39 -12.90 1.43 -6.49
N GLN A 40 -11.83 2.00 -7.06
CA GLN A 40 -10.45 1.73 -6.63
C GLN A 40 -10.21 2.10 -5.15
N SER A 41 -10.95 3.06 -4.62
CA SER A 41 -10.95 3.41 -3.19
C SER A 41 -11.68 2.41 -2.28
N VAL A 42 -12.46 1.46 -2.83
CA VAL A 42 -13.18 0.41 -2.08
C VAL A 42 -12.78 -1.00 -2.49
N LEU A 43 -11.85 -1.17 -3.44
CA LEU A 43 -11.26 -2.46 -3.76
C LEU A 43 -10.24 -2.84 -2.67
N PRO A 44 -10.47 -3.93 -1.93
CA PRO A 44 -9.47 -4.46 -1.00
C PRO A 44 -8.27 -4.93 -1.84
N GLY A 45 -7.15 -4.23 -1.72
CA GLY A 45 -5.90 -4.59 -2.41
C GLY A 45 -5.11 -3.38 -2.92
N THR A 46 -5.76 -2.39 -3.54
CA THR A 46 -5.06 -1.17 -4.00
C THR A 46 -4.79 -0.19 -2.87
N SER A 47 -5.70 -0.10 -1.90
CA SER A 47 -5.50 0.70 -0.68
C SER A 47 -4.40 0.11 0.21
N GLN A 48 -4.28 -1.22 0.27
CA GLN A 48 -3.32 -1.90 1.14
C GLN A 48 -1.89 -1.76 0.60
N GLN A 49 -1.68 -1.95 -0.71
CA GLN A 49 -0.39 -1.69 -1.36
C GLN A 49 0.07 -0.24 -1.11
N ALA A 50 -0.83 0.73 -1.35
CA ALA A 50 -0.57 2.14 -1.06
C ALA A 50 -0.30 2.40 0.44
N THR A 51 -0.85 1.58 1.34
CA THR A 51 -0.58 1.72 2.78
C THR A 51 0.84 1.29 3.11
N ALA A 52 1.30 0.12 2.65
CA ALA A 52 2.66 -0.32 2.91
C ALA A 52 3.71 0.59 2.26
N ASP A 53 3.46 1.06 1.03
CA ASP A 53 4.35 2.00 0.33
C ASP A 53 4.47 3.34 1.09
N GLN A 54 3.36 3.84 1.64
CA GLN A 54 3.41 5.08 2.42
C GLN A 54 4.01 4.86 3.82
N THR A 55 3.81 3.70 4.41
CA THR A 55 4.37 3.34 5.72
C THR A 55 5.88 3.11 5.63
N ILE A 56 6.40 2.51 4.55
CA ILE A 56 7.85 2.34 4.39
C ILE A 56 8.58 3.68 4.27
N ASP A 57 8.00 4.66 3.56
CA ASP A 57 8.57 6.01 3.46
C ASP A 57 8.65 6.67 4.84
N ARG A 58 7.58 6.61 5.65
CA ARG A 58 7.57 7.19 7.00
C ARG A 58 8.53 6.50 7.96
N ILE A 59 8.59 5.17 7.91
CA ILE A 59 9.51 4.38 8.73
C ILE A 59 10.95 4.70 8.34
N TRP A 60 11.22 4.86 7.05
CA TRP A 60 12.55 5.25 6.60
C TRP A 60 12.95 6.64 7.09
N ASP A 61 12.06 7.63 6.99
CA ASP A 61 12.30 8.99 7.48
C ASP A 61 12.59 9.04 8.99
N GLU A 62 12.01 8.13 9.78
CA GLU A 62 12.25 8.01 11.23
C GLU A 62 13.55 7.25 11.55
N LEU A 63 13.85 6.20 10.78
CA LEU A 63 15.02 5.35 11.00
C LEU A 63 16.31 5.92 10.40
N GLU A 64 16.23 6.78 9.40
CA GLU A 64 17.41 7.38 8.81
C GLU A 64 17.99 8.45 9.72
N GLU A 65 19.30 8.40 9.91
CA GLU A 65 20.05 9.54 10.43
C GLU A 65 21.02 9.96 9.34
N ASN A 66 20.96 11.22 8.92
CA ASN A 66 21.77 11.74 7.80
C ASN A 66 21.66 10.89 6.49
N GLY A 67 20.50 10.27 6.27
CA GLY A 67 20.23 9.42 5.10
C GLY A 67 20.82 8.02 5.17
N VAL A 68 21.21 7.53 6.35
CA VAL A 68 21.80 6.20 6.57
C VAL A 68 21.20 5.54 7.80
N PHE A 69 21.00 4.21 7.75
CA PHE A 69 20.63 3.43 8.92
C PHE A 69 21.88 2.95 9.67
N TYR A 70 21.98 3.29 10.96
CA TYR A 70 23.08 2.89 11.83
C TYR A 70 22.76 1.58 12.54
N ALA A 71 23.24 0.45 12.03
CA ALA A 71 22.94 -0.87 12.61
C ALA A 71 23.84 -1.22 13.80
N HIS A 72 25.04 -0.63 13.88
CA HIS A 72 26.03 -0.92 14.92
C HIS A 72 25.71 -0.28 16.28
N ASP A 73 24.82 0.72 16.32
CA ASP A 73 24.42 1.39 17.57
C ASP A 73 23.35 0.61 18.35
N ASP A 74 22.77 -0.43 17.74
CA ASP A 74 21.88 -1.46 18.32
C ASP A 74 20.85 -1.00 19.40
N PRO A 75 19.95 -0.04 19.12
CA PRO A 75 18.65 0.00 19.78
C PRO A 75 17.65 -0.86 19.00
N ALA A 76 16.78 -1.57 19.71
CA ALA A 76 15.69 -2.32 19.10
C ALA A 76 14.82 -1.36 18.26
N LEU A 77 14.19 -1.84 17.16
CA LEU A 77 13.37 -0.96 16.30
C LEU A 77 12.25 -0.25 17.08
N GLN A 78 11.77 -0.87 18.16
CA GLN A 78 10.77 -0.35 19.09
C GLN A 78 11.24 0.89 19.85
N ASP A 79 12.55 1.04 20.07
CA ASP A 79 13.12 2.24 20.72
C ASP A 79 13.31 3.40 19.73
N ARG A 80 13.28 3.12 18.42
CA ARG A 80 13.53 4.09 17.35
C ARG A 80 12.27 4.56 16.64
N ILE A 81 11.25 3.71 16.59
CA ILE A 81 9.99 4.01 15.95
C ILE A 81 8.99 4.35 17.05
N ASP A 82 8.63 5.62 17.16
CA ASP A 82 7.52 6.03 18.00
C ASP A 82 6.20 5.44 17.45
N ASP A 83 5.51 4.61 18.25
CA ASP A 83 4.28 3.88 17.86
C ASP A 83 3.12 4.76 17.33
N SER A 84 3.20 6.08 17.46
CA SER A 84 2.10 7.00 17.25
C SER A 84 1.99 7.65 15.86
N GLU A 85 3.09 7.82 15.11
CA GLU A 85 3.11 8.67 13.90
C GLU A 85 3.38 7.95 12.56
N PRO A 86 4.35 7.02 12.44
CA PRO A 86 4.66 6.37 11.17
C PRO A 86 3.66 5.25 10.83
N LEU A 87 2.95 4.70 11.82
CA LEU A 87 2.15 3.49 11.70
C LEU A 87 0.69 3.77 11.28
N PRO A 88 0.13 2.97 10.35
CA PRO A 88 -1.27 3.08 9.95
C PRO A 88 -2.20 2.59 11.07
N ALA A 89 -3.19 3.41 11.43
CA ALA A 89 -4.15 3.06 12.48
C ALA A 89 -4.98 1.83 12.13
N GLY A 90 -5.09 0.90 13.07
CA GLY A 90 -5.92 -0.30 12.96
C GLY A 90 -5.25 -1.49 12.26
N ALA A 91 -3.95 -1.43 12.01
CA ALA A 91 -3.19 -2.47 11.32
C ALA A 91 -2.04 -3.01 12.17
N THR A 92 -1.55 -4.19 11.83
CA THR A 92 -0.29 -4.72 12.33
C THR A 92 0.82 -4.38 11.35
N VAL A 93 1.94 -3.87 11.85
CA VAL A 93 3.12 -3.59 11.01
C VAL A 93 4.28 -4.46 11.45
N TYR A 94 4.94 -5.10 10.50
CA TYR A 94 6.19 -5.80 10.71
C TYR A 94 7.28 -5.19 9.85
N VAL A 95 8.40 -4.85 10.48
CA VAL A 95 9.54 -4.19 9.86
C VAL A 95 10.73 -5.11 9.95
N SER A 96 11.49 -5.20 8.85
CA SER A 96 12.75 -5.94 8.82
C SER A 96 13.76 -5.20 7.96
N ILE A 97 14.99 -5.10 8.45
CA ILE A 97 16.13 -4.56 7.72
C ILE A 97 17.13 -5.69 7.51
N THR A 98 17.50 -5.90 6.24
CA THR A 98 18.53 -6.85 5.85
C THR A 98 19.70 -6.13 5.19
N ALA A 99 20.91 -6.67 5.33
CA ALA A 99 22.06 -6.24 4.56
C ALA A 99 22.92 -7.44 4.16
N ILE A 100 23.74 -7.23 3.14
CA ILE A 100 24.75 -8.19 2.76
C ILE A 100 25.93 -8.06 3.72
N ASP A 101 26.16 -9.12 4.48
CA ASP A 101 27.29 -9.26 5.38
C ASP A 101 28.02 -10.57 5.10
N GLU A 102 29.35 -10.49 4.93
CA GLU A 102 30.21 -11.64 4.58
C GLU A 102 29.64 -12.49 3.41
N ASP A 103 29.18 -11.82 2.33
CA ASP A 103 28.57 -12.42 1.12
C ASP A 103 27.20 -13.11 1.33
N ALA A 104 26.56 -12.97 2.49
CA ALA A 104 25.23 -13.49 2.77
C ALA A 104 24.25 -12.37 3.15
N ASN A 105 22.99 -12.49 2.72
CA ASN A 105 21.95 -11.59 3.22
C ASN A 105 21.62 -11.97 4.67
N ARG A 106 21.81 -11.05 5.60
CA ARG A 106 21.49 -11.23 7.02
C ARG A 106 20.43 -10.23 7.44
N VAL A 107 19.49 -10.68 8.28
CA VAL A 107 18.61 -9.77 9.01
C VAL A 107 19.47 -9.07 10.05
N LEU A 108 19.52 -7.75 9.98
CA LEU A 108 20.25 -6.93 10.95
C LEU A 108 19.35 -6.62 12.15
N VAL A 109 18.10 -6.27 11.88
CA VAL A 109 17.08 -6.00 12.89
C VAL A 109 15.69 -6.23 12.31
N ASP A 110 14.77 -6.68 13.16
CA ASP A 110 13.34 -6.74 12.88
C ASP A 110 12.53 -6.30 14.10
N GLY A 111 11.23 -6.08 13.88
CA GLY A 111 10.33 -5.64 14.95
C GLY A 111 8.88 -5.58 14.50
N ALA A 112 7.98 -5.95 15.41
CA ALA A 112 6.54 -5.86 15.20
C ALA A 112 5.90 -4.72 16.00
N PHE A 113 4.92 -4.09 15.37
CA PHE A 113 4.18 -2.96 15.91
C PHE A 113 2.68 -3.24 15.83
N PRO A 114 2.04 -3.59 16.96
CA PRO A 114 0.60 -3.82 17.02
C PRO A 114 -0.15 -2.48 17.05
N SER A 115 -0.39 -1.86 15.89
CA SER A 115 -1.25 -0.67 15.81
C SER A 115 -2.74 -1.05 15.69
N GLY A 116 -3.27 -1.78 16.67
CA GLY A 116 -4.69 -1.77 16.99
C GLY A 116 -5.65 -2.57 16.10
N TYR A 117 -5.35 -3.84 15.81
CA TYR A 117 -6.43 -4.77 15.43
C TYR A 117 -7.45 -4.80 16.60
N PRO A 118 -8.76 -4.54 16.37
CA PRO A 118 -9.69 -4.22 17.46
C PRO A 118 -10.02 -5.37 18.42
N ASP A 119 -9.49 -6.58 18.21
CA ASP A 119 -9.87 -7.77 19.00
C ASP A 119 -8.69 -8.59 19.56
N ASN A 120 -7.43 -8.15 19.41
CA ASN A 120 -6.27 -8.92 19.86
C ASN A 120 -5.37 -8.09 20.78
N ASP A 121 -5.23 -8.49 22.05
CA ASP A 121 -4.17 -8.04 22.97
C ASP A 121 -2.79 -8.60 22.54
N ALA A 122 -2.51 -8.67 21.22
CA ALA A 122 -1.29 -9.24 20.68
C ALA A 122 -0.12 -8.29 20.97
N SER A 123 0.87 -8.80 21.70
CA SER A 123 2.14 -8.10 21.92
C SER A 123 3.02 -8.15 20.67
N SER A 124 3.99 -7.23 20.56
CA SER A 124 5.02 -7.30 19.51
C SER A 124 5.68 -8.68 19.44
N SER A 125 5.97 -9.29 20.59
CA SER A 125 6.55 -10.63 20.67
C SER A 125 5.64 -11.73 20.12
N ASP A 126 4.31 -11.63 20.28
CA ASP A 126 3.38 -12.63 19.73
C ASP A 126 3.37 -12.56 18.20
N ILE A 127 3.46 -11.35 17.65
CA ILE A 127 3.52 -11.13 16.21
C ILE A 127 4.86 -11.62 15.65
N GLU A 128 5.98 -11.28 16.30
CA GLU A 128 7.31 -11.75 15.92
C GLU A 128 7.39 -13.28 15.92
N GLN A 129 6.81 -13.93 16.94
CA GLN A 129 6.71 -15.38 17.00
C GLN A 129 5.87 -15.93 15.85
N TYR A 130 4.70 -15.37 15.59
CA TYR A 130 3.85 -15.78 14.47
C TYR A 130 4.58 -15.65 13.13
N VAL A 131 5.27 -14.54 12.88
CA VAL A 131 6.03 -14.34 11.64
C VAL A 131 7.21 -15.32 11.53
N ALA A 132 7.85 -15.68 12.64
CA ALA A 132 8.92 -16.68 12.65
C ALA A 132 8.40 -18.11 12.40
N GLU A 133 7.20 -18.45 12.87
CA GLU A 133 6.61 -19.79 12.75
C GLU A 133 5.86 -19.99 11.43
N ASP A 134 5.01 -19.04 11.06
CA ASP A 134 4.07 -19.14 9.94
C ASP A 134 4.43 -18.21 8.77
N GLY A 135 5.32 -17.24 8.98
CA GLY A 135 5.66 -16.22 7.98
C GLY A 135 4.71 -15.02 8.00
N ILE A 136 4.93 -14.10 7.05
CA ILE A 136 4.04 -12.95 6.85
C ILE A 136 2.73 -13.45 6.21
N PRO A 137 1.55 -12.98 6.65
CA PRO A 137 0.28 -13.37 6.07
C PRO A 137 0.23 -13.15 4.55
N ASP A 138 -0.41 -14.07 3.83
CA ASP A 138 -0.51 -14.01 2.36
C ASP A 138 -1.32 -12.80 1.85
N ASP A 139 -2.20 -12.26 2.68
CA ASP A 139 -3.00 -11.06 2.43
C ASP A 139 -2.33 -9.77 2.90
N ALA A 140 -1.15 -9.86 3.54
CA ALA A 140 -0.41 -8.69 3.96
C ALA A 140 0.11 -7.89 2.76
N SER A 141 0.02 -6.57 2.86
CA SER A 141 0.65 -5.67 1.92
C SER A 141 2.12 -5.50 2.26
N VAL A 142 2.99 -5.65 1.26
CA VAL A 142 4.45 -5.62 1.45
C VAL A 142 5.07 -4.57 0.55
N ALA A 143 5.85 -3.68 1.16
CA ALA A 143 6.72 -2.73 0.48
C ALA A 143 8.19 -3.05 0.77
N THR A 144 9.07 -2.73 -0.18
CA THR A 144 10.50 -3.00 -0.07
C THR A 144 11.30 -1.87 -0.70
N GLN A 145 12.30 -1.37 0.01
CA GLN A 145 13.13 -0.26 -0.40
C GLN A 145 14.61 -0.55 -0.15
N SER A 146 15.46 -0.23 -1.12
CA SER A 146 16.91 -0.28 -0.94
C SER A 146 17.35 0.91 -0.10
N ILE A 147 18.10 0.64 0.96
CA ILE A 147 18.54 1.65 1.93
C ILE A 147 20.04 1.52 2.19
N PRO A 148 20.77 2.62 2.43
CA PRO A 148 22.14 2.57 2.92
C PRO A 148 22.17 2.19 4.40
N VAL A 149 23.03 1.23 4.76
CA VAL A 149 23.15 0.71 6.13
C VAL A 149 24.61 0.65 6.54
N THR A 150 24.95 1.10 7.74
CA THR A 150 26.28 0.85 8.33
C THR A 150 26.27 -0.42 9.15
N VAL A 151 27.19 -1.36 8.86
CA VAL A 151 27.22 -2.67 9.51
C VAL A 151 28.28 -2.73 10.60
N GLU A 152 29.55 -2.54 10.24
CA GLU A 152 30.66 -2.70 11.20
C GLU A 152 31.05 -1.39 11.91
N ASN A 153 30.89 -0.26 11.23
CA ASN A 153 31.20 1.09 11.73
C ASN A 153 30.56 2.16 10.84
N GLU A 154 30.53 3.41 11.31
CA GLU A 154 29.96 4.57 10.60
C GLU A 154 30.51 4.78 9.16
N ALA A 155 31.70 4.27 8.84
CA ALA A 155 32.31 4.40 7.52
C ALA A 155 32.06 3.20 6.59
N ASP A 156 31.54 2.08 7.11
CA ASP A 156 31.22 0.87 6.35
C ASP A 156 29.76 0.89 5.89
N VAL A 157 29.46 1.74 4.91
CA VAL A 157 28.13 1.85 4.31
C VAL A 157 27.94 0.79 3.22
N ARG A 158 26.94 -0.06 3.40
CA ARG A 158 26.54 -1.13 2.48
C ARG A 158 25.11 -0.94 1.99
N SER A 159 24.77 -1.62 0.89
CA SER A 159 23.39 -1.68 0.43
C SER A 159 22.61 -2.66 1.31
N GLY A 160 21.62 -2.14 2.01
CA GLY A 160 20.61 -2.88 2.73
C GLY A 160 19.25 -2.82 2.05
N THR A 161 18.30 -3.54 2.63
CA THR A 161 16.91 -3.59 2.21
C THR A 161 16.02 -3.44 3.43
N LEU A 162 15.20 -2.38 3.42
CA LEU A 162 14.08 -2.19 4.34
C LEU A 162 12.85 -2.89 3.73
N ARG A 163 12.19 -3.71 4.54
CA ARG A 163 10.95 -4.37 4.17
C ARG A 163 9.90 -4.11 5.24
N VAL A 164 8.72 -3.68 4.80
CA VAL A 164 7.57 -3.37 5.66
C VAL A 164 6.38 -4.19 5.19
N ALA A 165 5.74 -4.89 6.11
CA ALA A 165 4.52 -5.64 5.89
C ALA A 165 3.39 -5.08 6.77
N VAL A 166 2.18 -4.94 6.20
CA VAL A 166 1.01 -4.35 6.86
C VAL A 166 -0.22 -5.24 6.65
N TRP A 167 -0.95 -5.59 7.71
CA TRP A 167 -2.19 -6.38 7.66
C TRP A 167 -3.19 -6.08 8.78
#